data_AF-A0A2E5G4R2-F1
#
_entry.id   AF-A0A2E5G4R2-F1
#
_cell.length_a   1.000
_cell.length_b   1.000
_cell.length_c   1.000
_cell.angle_alpha   90.00
_cell.angle_beta   90.00
_cell.angle_gamma   90.00
#
_symmetry.space_group_name_H-M   'P 1'
#
loop_
_entity.id
_entity.type
_entity.pdbx_description
1 polymer ?
#
loop_
_entity_poly.entity_id
_entity_poly.type
_entity_poly.pdbx_seq_one_letter_code
_entity_poly.pdbx_strand_id
1 'polypeptide(L)'
;MPIGLLIEVGRLNTKPGQDMEGDDVMAIYHKLTTKHQGTGLAINIPRWLIICFFYCSLFQGITTVSADVHPDLVESHITNLDLVHEISKFRSGAGHDFTYFREELPEEAVEAIGDIDNFFATDQSEPPSSMKHYYSPYALHKQEHGDNTTIPIYAPFNGTITRVTEEVREADPAIVNKRVEITSSSNANYIAVLFHINLDNAFPQIFNDYPSIPGIWTHQNDDEAYSTRTVQAGDFLGYADMRLSNDFDVAVLFNDTDDDRWISPFDLMPDSLFSAYEARGVDRADTSLSKTYRQSYPVTWWGMRNDDDWLTLNVVPEPATLWAYTIIAIMVGRRRQPFNNSWSGNRSKGTLVRGPAAIDKKGGTSNIT
;
A
#
# COMPACT_ATOMS: atom_id res chain seq x y z
N MET A 1 32.67 -40.72 -30.04
CA MET A 1 31.39 -40.28 -30.65
C MET A 1 30.27 -40.95 -29.87
N PRO A 2 29.46 -40.24 -29.07
CA PRO A 2 28.25 -40.82 -28.51
C PRO A 2 27.10 -40.67 -29.51
N ILE A 3 26.38 -41.77 -29.72
CA ILE A 3 25.17 -41.85 -30.54
C ILE A 3 24.03 -41.22 -29.73
N GLY A 4 23.50 -40.09 -30.21
CA GLY A 4 22.32 -39.45 -29.63
C GLY A 4 21.05 -40.20 -30.01
N LEU A 5 20.25 -40.58 -29.02
CA LEU A 5 18.90 -41.11 -29.21
C LEU A 5 17.95 -39.91 -29.38
N LEU A 6 17.48 -39.66 -30.60
CA LEU A 6 16.44 -38.68 -30.88
C LEU A 6 15.07 -39.33 -30.59
N ILE A 7 14.35 -38.87 -29.57
CA ILE A 7 12.95 -39.23 -29.36
C ILE A 7 12.10 -38.05 -29.84
N GLU A 8 11.42 -38.24 -30.96
CA GLU A 8 10.46 -37.28 -31.49
C GLU A 8 9.12 -37.47 -30.76
N VAL A 9 8.80 -36.56 -29.83
CA VAL A 9 7.51 -36.56 -29.12
C VAL A 9 6.53 -35.76 -29.97
N GLY A 10 5.59 -36.45 -30.62
CA GLY A 10 4.51 -35.81 -31.35
C GLY A 10 3.61 -34.98 -30.43
N ARG A 11 3.33 -33.72 -30.81
CA ARG A 11 2.38 -32.85 -30.11
C ARG A 11 0.99 -33.50 -30.06
N LEU A 12 0.45 -33.66 -28.84
CA LEU A 12 -0.96 -33.94 -28.61
C LEU A 12 -1.69 -32.61 -28.39
N ASN A 13 -2.71 -32.34 -29.21
CA ASN A 13 -3.66 -31.26 -28.98
C ASN A 13 -4.71 -31.75 -27.97
N THR A 14 -4.58 -31.35 -26.70
CA THR A 14 -5.70 -31.37 -25.75
C THR A 14 -6.13 -29.94 -25.46
N LYS A 15 -7.45 -29.73 -25.29
CA LYS A 15 -8.00 -28.42 -24.92
C LYS A 15 -7.71 -28.16 -23.44
N PRO A 16 -7.46 -26.90 -23.01
CA PRO A 16 -7.22 -26.60 -21.60
C PRO A 16 -8.46 -26.91 -20.75
N GLY A 17 -8.27 -27.60 -19.62
CA GLY A 17 -9.31 -27.81 -18.60
C GLY A 17 -9.97 -29.20 -18.50
N GLN A 18 -9.45 -30.23 -19.16
CA GLN A 18 -9.82 -31.62 -18.85
C GLN A 18 -8.71 -32.30 -18.05
N ASP A 19 -9.02 -32.72 -16.82
CA ASP A 19 -8.19 -33.66 -16.07
C ASP A 19 -8.18 -35.01 -16.80
N MET A 20 -7.00 -35.58 -16.98
CA MET A 20 -6.87 -36.93 -17.54
C MET A 20 -7.33 -37.94 -16.48
N GLU A 21 -8.46 -38.60 -16.72
CA GLU A 21 -8.89 -39.74 -15.91
C GLU A 21 -7.91 -40.92 -16.09
N GLY A 22 -7.76 -41.74 -15.05
CA GLY A 22 -6.76 -42.83 -14.98
C GLY A 22 -6.81 -43.85 -16.12
N ASP A 23 -7.91 -43.90 -16.88
CA ASP A 23 -8.09 -44.77 -18.04
C ASP A 23 -7.32 -44.29 -19.29
N ASP A 24 -7.07 -42.98 -19.44
CA ASP A 24 -6.30 -42.43 -20.57
C ASP A 24 -4.80 -42.75 -20.47
N VAL A 25 -4.28 -42.84 -19.24
CA VAL A 25 -2.88 -43.23 -18.96
C VAL A 25 -2.63 -44.68 -19.38
N MET A 26 -3.62 -45.55 -19.18
CA MET A 26 -3.54 -46.97 -19.58
C MET A 26 -3.68 -47.16 -21.10
N ALA A 27 -4.43 -46.29 -21.78
CA ALA A 27 -4.53 -46.28 -23.24
C ALA A 27 -3.20 -45.89 -23.92
N ILE A 28 -2.42 -44.96 -23.34
CA ILE A 28 -1.07 -44.62 -23.80
C ILE A 28 -0.11 -45.81 -23.61
N TYR A 29 -0.21 -46.51 -22.48
CA TYR A 29 0.58 -47.71 -22.19
C TYR A 29 0.35 -48.84 -23.21
N HIS A 30 -0.89 -49.02 -23.66
CA HIS A 30 -1.25 -50.05 -24.63
C HIS A 30 -0.83 -49.71 -26.08
N LYS A 31 -0.74 -48.42 -26.42
CA LYS A 31 -0.27 -47.94 -27.74
C LYS A 31 1.25 -48.02 -27.89
N LEU A 32 2.02 -47.80 -26.83
CA LEU A 32 3.49 -47.89 -26.87
C LEU A 32 3.99 -49.33 -26.90
N THR A 33 3.24 -50.29 -26.34
CA THR A 33 3.62 -51.70 -26.31
C THR A 33 3.23 -52.48 -27.57
N THR A 34 2.29 -51.98 -28.38
CA THR A 34 1.83 -52.68 -29.61
C THR A 34 2.58 -52.29 -30.89
N LYS A 35 3.41 -51.24 -30.88
CA LYS A 35 4.10 -50.76 -32.10
C LYS A 35 5.48 -51.39 -32.37
N HIS A 36 5.97 -52.30 -31.52
CA HIS A 36 7.24 -53.00 -31.73
C HIS A 36 7.08 -54.53 -31.71
N GLN A 37 6.35 -55.05 -32.69
CA GLN A 37 6.55 -56.43 -33.17
C GLN A 37 7.28 -56.37 -34.52
N GLY A 38 8.60 -56.25 -34.49
CA GLY A 38 9.38 -56.22 -35.72
C GLY A 38 10.77 -55.61 -35.55
N THR A 39 11.58 -56.17 -34.66
CA THR A 39 13.05 -56.26 -34.71
C THR A 39 13.52 -56.65 -33.31
N GLY A 40 14.22 -57.79 -33.23
CA GLY A 40 14.68 -58.37 -31.98
C GLY A 40 15.80 -57.55 -31.36
N LEU A 41 15.48 -56.78 -30.33
CA LEU A 41 16.39 -56.48 -29.22
C LEU A 41 15.55 -56.14 -27.99
N ALA A 42 15.29 -57.13 -27.14
CA ALA A 42 14.59 -56.91 -25.88
C ALA A 42 15.56 -56.30 -24.87
N ILE A 43 15.61 -54.97 -24.78
CA ILE A 43 16.26 -54.27 -23.67
C ILE A 43 15.31 -54.38 -22.48
N ASN A 44 15.65 -55.27 -21.54
CA ASN A 44 14.87 -55.51 -20.33
C ASN A 44 15.16 -54.37 -19.34
N ILE A 45 14.51 -53.21 -19.51
CA ILE A 45 14.61 -52.11 -18.56
C ILE A 45 13.85 -52.52 -17.30
N PRO A 46 14.51 -52.65 -16.14
CA PRO A 46 13.83 -53.07 -14.93
C PRO A 46 12.73 -52.06 -14.56
N ARG A 47 11.54 -52.55 -14.20
CA ARG A 47 10.38 -51.72 -13.82
C ARG A 47 10.70 -50.67 -12.74
N TRP A 48 11.66 -50.94 -11.86
CA TRP A 48 12.10 -50.00 -10.83
C TRP A 48 12.87 -48.79 -11.39
N LEU A 49 13.56 -48.92 -12.52
CA LEU A 49 14.33 -47.84 -13.15
C LEU A 49 13.41 -46.79 -13.80
N ILE A 50 12.25 -47.21 -14.32
CA ILE A 50 11.21 -46.32 -14.86
C ILE A 50 10.46 -45.60 -13.74
N ILE A 51 10.18 -46.30 -12.63
CA ILE A 51 9.57 -45.70 -11.43
C ILE A 51 10.53 -44.69 -10.79
N CYS A 52 11.84 -44.97 -10.72
CA CYS A 52 12.84 -44.00 -10.26
C CYS A 52 12.94 -42.78 -11.17
N PHE A 53 12.85 -42.93 -12.50
CA PHE A 53 12.86 -41.77 -13.40
C PHE A 53 11.60 -40.91 -13.25
N PHE A 54 10.42 -41.52 -13.10
CA PHE A 54 9.17 -40.80 -12.83
C PHE A 54 9.17 -40.10 -11.45
N TYR A 55 9.72 -40.74 -10.41
CA TYR A 55 9.87 -40.12 -9.09
C TYR A 55 10.94 -39.02 -9.08
N CYS A 56 12.05 -39.18 -9.81
CA CYS A 56 13.08 -38.16 -9.92
C CYS A 56 12.61 -36.92 -10.72
N SER A 57 11.72 -37.07 -11.71
CA SER A 57 11.12 -35.93 -12.42
C SER A 57 9.96 -35.28 -11.67
N LEU A 58 9.34 -35.97 -10.70
CA LEU A 58 8.37 -35.38 -9.76
C LEU A 58 9.03 -34.64 -8.58
N PHE A 59 10.34 -34.83 -8.37
CA PHE A 59 11.14 -34.15 -7.34
C PHE A 59 12.16 -33.16 -7.88
N GLN A 60 12.17 -32.90 -9.20
CA GLN A 60 12.75 -31.65 -9.69
C GLN A 60 11.81 -30.55 -9.24
N GLY A 61 12.15 -29.98 -8.08
CA GLY A 61 11.39 -28.94 -7.44
C GLY A 61 10.94 -27.92 -8.47
N ILE A 62 9.64 -27.64 -8.45
CA ILE A 62 9.15 -26.36 -8.94
C ILE A 62 9.99 -25.36 -8.17
N THR A 63 11.02 -24.80 -8.81
CA THR A 63 11.62 -23.57 -8.38
C THR A 63 10.49 -22.56 -8.48
N THR A 64 9.76 -22.39 -7.39
CA THR A 64 8.99 -21.18 -7.16
C THR A 64 9.98 -20.06 -7.42
N VAL A 65 9.77 -19.33 -8.52
CA VAL A 65 10.47 -18.07 -8.77
C VAL A 65 10.38 -17.33 -7.46
N SER A 66 11.53 -17.13 -6.79
CA SER A 66 11.57 -16.43 -5.52
C SER A 66 10.87 -15.11 -5.77
N ALA A 67 9.71 -14.90 -5.15
CA ALA A 67 9.26 -13.55 -4.92
C ALA A 67 10.43 -12.85 -4.24
N ASP A 68 10.77 -11.64 -4.70
CA ASP A 68 11.79 -10.86 -4.01
C ASP A 68 11.36 -10.76 -2.55
N VAL A 69 12.20 -11.27 -1.65
CA VAL A 69 11.87 -11.32 -0.23
C VAL A 69 12.05 -9.90 0.30
N HIS A 70 10.94 -9.18 0.36
CA HIS A 70 10.89 -7.85 0.95
C HIS A 70 10.98 -7.94 2.49
N PRO A 71 11.56 -6.93 3.17
CA PRO A 71 11.60 -6.90 4.62
C PRO A 71 10.23 -6.55 5.20
N ASP A 72 9.97 -7.04 6.41
CA ASP A 72 8.88 -6.50 7.25
C ASP A 72 9.24 -5.07 7.64
N LEU A 73 8.64 -4.10 6.94
CA LEU A 73 8.94 -2.69 7.09
C LEU A 73 7.78 -1.90 7.71
N VAL A 74 6.54 -2.31 7.46
CA VAL A 74 5.35 -1.63 7.97
C VAL A 74 5.16 -2.00 9.43
N GLU A 75 5.17 -0.99 10.29
CA GLU A 75 5.13 -1.14 11.75
C GLU A 75 3.77 -0.70 12.33
N SER A 76 2.95 0.02 11.56
CA SER A 76 1.61 0.47 11.96
C SER A 76 0.59 0.33 10.84
N HIS A 77 -0.69 0.18 11.21
CA HIS A 77 -1.79 0.35 10.28
C HIS A 77 -1.80 1.76 9.71
N ILE A 78 -2.11 1.87 8.41
CA ILE A 78 -2.17 3.14 7.69
C ILE A 78 -3.44 3.93 8.05
N THR A 79 -4.48 3.25 8.48
CA THR A 79 -5.75 3.86 8.88
C THR A 79 -6.42 3.07 9.99
N ASN A 80 -7.51 3.61 10.54
CA ASN A 80 -8.37 2.85 11.44
C ASN A 80 -9.23 1.86 10.65
N LEU A 81 -8.91 0.57 10.77
CA LEU A 81 -9.64 -0.49 10.08
C LEU A 81 -11.13 -0.54 10.44
N ASP A 82 -11.54 -0.10 11.65
CA ASP A 82 -12.96 -0.06 12.04
C ASP A 82 -13.83 0.86 11.16
N LEU A 83 -13.20 1.76 10.39
CA LEU A 83 -13.90 2.66 9.47
C LEU A 83 -13.86 2.16 8.02
N VAL A 84 -13.10 1.09 7.75
CA VAL A 84 -12.89 0.53 6.42
C VAL A 84 -13.82 -0.65 6.20
N HIS A 85 -14.57 -0.61 5.09
CA HIS A 85 -15.45 -1.69 4.67
C HIS A 85 -14.73 -2.67 3.75
N GLU A 86 -13.94 -2.17 2.80
CA GLU A 86 -13.28 -2.99 1.79
C GLU A 86 -11.88 -2.45 1.49
N ILE A 87 -11.00 -3.35 1.07
CA ILE A 87 -9.71 -3.01 0.47
C ILE A 87 -9.63 -3.60 -0.93
N SER A 88 -9.03 -2.89 -1.87
CA SER A 88 -8.77 -3.45 -3.20
C SER A 88 -7.59 -4.41 -3.14
N LYS A 89 -7.52 -5.31 -4.14
CA LYS A 89 -6.32 -6.07 -4.44
C LYS A 89 -5.25 -5.17 -5.05
N PHE A 90 -3.98 -5.49 -4.79
CA PHE A 90 -2.84 -4.86 -5.44
C PHE A 90 -2.90 -5.13 -6.93
N ARG A 91 -2.66 -4.09 -7.73
CA ARG A 91 -2.71 -4.16 -9.20
C ARG A 91 -4.09 -4.45 -9.77
N SER A 92 -5.12 -3.89 -9.14
CA SER A 92 -6.49 -3.85 -9.66
C SER A 92 -6.65 -2.86 -10.82
N GLY A 93 -7.85 -2.78 -11.41
CA GLY A 93 -8.23 -1.71 -12.35
C GLY A 93 -8.99 -0.54 -11.73
N ALA A 94 -9.12 -0.48 -10.38
CA ALA A 94 -10.01 0.45 -9.68
C ALA A 94 -9.66 1.94 -9.88
N GLY A 95 -8.39 2.27 -10.10
CA GLY A 95 -7.97 3.63 -10.50
C GLY A 95 -7.15 3.60 -11.77
N HIS A 96 -6.13 4.46 -11.86
CA HIS A 96 -5.26 4.58 -13.04
C HIS A 96 -3.87 4.00 -12.76
N ASP A 97 -3.19 3.57 -13.82
CA ASP A 97 -1.75 3.32 -13.81
C ASP A 97 -0.99 4.63 -13.58
N PHE A 98 0.25 4.59 -13.08
CA PHE A 98 1.12 5.77 -12.99
C PHE A 98 1.60 6.28 -14.35
N THR A 99 1.53 5.47 -15.42
CA THR A 99 1.99 5.83 -16.76
C THR A 99 0.87 6.17 -17.75
N TYR A 100 -0.39 6.27 -17.29
CA TYR A 100 -1.58 6.35 -18.16
C TYR A 100 -1.57 7.48 -19.19
N PHE A 101 -0.90 8.61 -18.89
CA PHE A 101 -0.82 9.77 -19.76
C PHE A 101 0.54 9.94 -20.44
N ARG A 102 1.49 9.02 -20.23
CA ARG A 102 2.88 9.14 -20.71
C ARG A 102 2.96 9.40 -22.21
N GLU A 103 2.16 8.67 -23.00
CA GLU A 103 2.14 8.79 -24.46
C GLU A 103 1.44 10.07 -24.95
N GLU A 104 0.66 10.73 -24.10
CA GLU A 104 -0.09 11.95 -24.42
C GLU A 104 0.70 13.22 -24.11
N LEU A 105 1.91 13.08 -23.53
CA LEU A 105 2.72 14.21 -23.13
C LEU A 105 3.39 14.93 -24.29
N PRO A 106 3.40 16.28 -24.30
CA PRO A 106 4.22 17.03 -25.22
C PRO A 106 5.71 16.77 -24.96
N GLU A 107 6.54 16.88 -25.99
CA GLU A 107 7.99 16.65 -25.92
C GLU A 107 8.67 17.45 -24.79
N GLU A 108 8.25 18.71 -24.60
CA GLU A 108 8.74 19.57 -23.52
C GLU A 108 8.42 19.03 -22.12
N ALA A 109 7.27 18.38 -21.94
CA ALA A 109 6.91 17.74 -20.67
C ALA A 109 7.73 16.46 -20.45
N VAL A 110 7.97 15.67 -21.50
CA VAL A 110 8.82 14.47 -21.45
C VAL A 110 10.26 14.84 -21.09
N GLU A 111 10.80 15.92 -21.65
CA GLU A 111 12.12 16.44 -21.28
C GLU A 111 12.15 16.90 -19.82
N ALA A 112 11.14 17.65 -19.37
CA ALA A 112 11.05 18.16 -18.00
C ALA A 112 10.98 17.07 -16.92
N ILE A 113 10.37 15.92 -17.22
CA ILE A 113 10.26 14.78 -16.30
C ILE A 113 11.37 13.74 -16.46
N GLY A 114 12.21 13.84 -17.48
CA GLY A 114 13.23 12.85 -17.80
C GLY A 114 14.26 12.64 -16.68
N ASP A 115 14.50 13.68 -15.88
CA ASP A 115 15.41 13.66 -14.73
C ASP A 115 14.70 13.38 -13.39
N ILE A 116 13.38 13.19 -13.39
CA ILE A 116 12.63 12.85 -12.18
C ILE A 116 12.64 11.33 -12.05
N ASP A 117 13.50 10.84 -11.17
CA ASP A 117 13.54 9.43 -10.79
C ASP A 117 12.13 8.94 -10.44
N ASN A 118 11.80 7.71 -10.88
CA ASN A 118 10.55 7.03 -10.54
C ASN A 118 9.24 7.70 -11.03
N PHE A 119 9.28 8.78 -11.82
CA PHE A 119 8.05 9.49 -12.23
C PHE A 119 7.02 8.57 -12.91
N PHE A 120 7.52 7.56 -13.62
CA PHE A 120 6.73 6.53 -14.27
C PHE A 120 7.16 5.13 -13.85
N ALA A 121 7.49 4.95 -12.57
CA ALA A 121 7.86 3.64 -12.03
C ALA A 121 6.84 2.58 -12.47
N THR A 122 7.31 1.49 -13.07
CA THR A 122 6.48 0.42 -13.60
C THR A 122 7.33 -0.81 -13.88
N ASP A 123 6.81 -1.99 -13.54
CA ASP A 123 7.45 -3.25 -13.94
C ASP A 123 7.19 -3.49 -15.43
N GLN A 124 8.20 -3.20 -16.27
CA GLN A 124 8.08 -3.29 -17.74
C GLN A 124 7.79 -4.71 -18.26
N SER A 125 7.96 -5.73 -17.43
CA SER A 125 7.64 -7.12 -17.80
C SER A 125 6.15 -7.46 -17.62
N GLU A 126 5.35 -6.50 -17.16
CA GLU A 126 3.93 -6.65 -16.91
C GLU A 126 3.10 -5.63 -17.71
N PRO A 127 1.84 -5.97 -18.08
CA PRO A 127 0.94 -4.98 -18.65
C PRO A 127 0.61 -3.88 -17.61
N PRO A 128 0.23 -2.67 -18.07
CA PRO A 128 -0.20 -1.61 -17.17
C PRO A 128 -1.33 -2.07 -16.22
N SER A 129 -1.21 -1.74 -14.93
CA SER A 129 -2.25 -1.95 -13.89
C SER A 129 -2.22 -0.81 -12.86
N SER A 130 -3.28 -0.63 -12.06
CA SER A 130 -3.24 0.35 -10.96
C SER A 130 -2.43 -0.24 -9.82
N MET A 131 -1.16 0.14 -9.73
CA MET A 131 -0.18 -0.42 -8.78
C MET A 131 -0.33 0.16 -7.36
N LYS A 132 -1.55 0.12 -6.83
CA LYS A 132 -1.96 0.71 -5.56
C LYS A 132 -2.93 -0.21 -4.81
N HIS A 133 -3.20 0.11 -3.55
CA HIS A 133 -4.38 -0.34 -2.84
C HIS A 133 -5.32 0.82 -2.57
N TYR A 134 -6.62 0.56 -2.72
CA TYR A 134 -7.69 1.47 -2.36
C TYR A 134 -8.36 0.97 -1.08
N TYR A 135 -8.60 1.87 -0.14
CA TYR A 135 -9.36 1.60 1.08
C TYR A 135 -10.72 2.26 0.91
N SER A 136 -11.79 1.46 0.80
CA SER A 136 -13.16 1.98 0.74
C SER A 136 -13.80 1.95 2.12
N PRO A 137 -14.15 3.11 2.69
CA PRO A 137 -14.86 3.18 3.96
C PRO A 137 -16.29 2.67 3.88
N TYR A 138 -16.93 2.51 5.04
CA TYR A 138 -18.37 2.31 5.11
C TYR A 138 -19.14 3.43 4.40
N ALA A 139 -20.34 3.12 3.90
CA ALA A 139 -21.16 4.04 3.11
C ALA A 139 -21.43 5.40 3.80
N LEU A 140 -21.43 5.43 5.13
CA LEU A 140 -21.63 6.66 5.93
C LEU A 140 -20.45 7.65 5.84
N HIS A 141 -19.31 7.22 5.29
CA HIS A 141 -18.08 8.01 5.27
C HIS A 141 -17.54 8.25 3.85
N LYS A 142 -18.36 8.07 2.82
CA LYS A 142 -17.97 8.27 1.42
C LYS A 142 -19.02 9.06 0.64
N GLN A 143 -18.62 9.57 -0.53
CA GLN A 143 -19.45 10.34 -1.46
C GLN A 143 -20.10 11.57 -0.80
N GLU A 144 -21.43 11.74 -0.92
CA GLU A 144 -22.18 12.86 -0.32
C GLU A 144 -22.14 12.88 1.21
N HIS A 145 -21.73 11.77 1.84
CA HIS A 145 -21.56 11.64 3.29
C HIS A 145 -20.10 11.73 3.73
N GLY A 146 -19.17 11.76 2.78
CA GLY A 146 -17.75 11.84 3.06
C GLY A 146 -17.35 13.22 3.60
N ASP A 147 -16.42 13.21 4.56
CA ASP A 147 -15.74 14.39 5.06
C ASP A 147 -14.22 14.20 4.95
N ASN A 148 -13.45 15.13 5.50
CA ASN A 148 -12.00 15.04 5.56
C ASN A 148 -11.49 15.17 6.99
N THR A 149 -12.27 14.68 7.96
CA THR A 149 -12.00 14.79 9.40
C THR A 149 -12.31 13.51 10.19
N THR A 150 -12.80 12.46 9.55
CA THR A 150 -13.27 11.25 10.23
C THR A 150 -12.31 10.07 10.12
N ILE A 151 -11.73 9.83 8.94
CA ILE A 151 -10.93 8.62 8.69
C ILE A 151 -9.45 8.96 8.89
N PRO A 152 -8.82 8.55 10.01
CA PRO A 152 -7.46 8.95 10.31
C PRO A 152 -6.47 8.23 9.39
N ILE A 153 -5.41 8.92 9.03
CA ILE A 153 -4.27 8.38 8.30
C ILE A 153 -3.03 8.46 9.18
N TYR A 154 -2.29 7.36 9.24
CA TYR A 154 -1.09 7.20 10.05
C TYR A 154 0.11 6.86 9.19
N ALA A 155 1.30 7.24 9.65
CA ALA A 155 2.54 6.82 9.02
C ALA A 155 2.74 5.29 9.14
N PRO A 156 2.99 4.56 8.04
CA PRO A 156 3.16 3.11 8.08
C PRO A 156 4.44 2.66 8.79
N PHE A 157 5.49 3.47 8.74
CA PHE A 157 6.81 3.16 9.28
C PHE A 157 7.56 4.43 9.68
N ASN A 158 8.67 4.25 10.40
CA ASN A 158 9.57 5.35 10.74
C ASN A 158 10.22 5.90 9.46
N GLY A 159 10.12 7.21 9.23
CA GLY A 159 10.58 7.80 7.98
C GLY A 159 10.67 9.32 7.98
N THR A 160 10.94 9.86 6.81
CA THR A 160 10.94 11.30 6.56
C THR A 160 10.02 11.62 5.40
N ILE A 161 9.13 12.60 5.58
CA ILE A 161 8.33 13.17 4.50
C ILE A 161 9.29 13.85 3.52
N THR A 162 9.37 13.32 2.31
CA THR A 162 10.24 13.78 1.24
C THR A 162 9.49 14.54 0.16
N ARG A 163 8.17 14.32 0.04
CA ARG A 163 7.34 15.09 -0.89
C ARG A 163 5.92 15.29 -0.35
N VAL A 164 5.37 16.48 -0.55
CA VAL A 164 3.96 16.84 -0.36
C VAL A 164 3.54 17.69 -1.56
N THR A 165 2.61 17.17 -2.36
CA THR A 165 2.03 17.88 -3.50
C THR A 165 0.53 18.03 -3.33
N GLU A 166 -0.04 19.07 -3.93
CA GLU A 166 -1.48 19.20 -4.07
C GLU A 166 -2.04 18.17 -5.05
N GLU A 167 -3.22 17.67 -4.71
CA GLU A 167 -4.07 16.92 -5.60
C GLU A 167 -5.42 17.63 -5.63
N VAL A 168 -5.82 18.01 -6.84
CA VAL A 168 -7.06 18.74 -7.08
C VAL A 168 -8.09 17.75 -7.60
N ARG A 169 -9.26 17.74 -6.98
CA ARG A 169 -10.36 16.89 -7.43
C ARG A 169 -10.95 17.42 -8.73
N GLU A 170 -11.01 16.58 -9.76
CA GLU A 170 -11.54 16.96 -11.07
C GLU A 170 -13.02 17.40 -11.01
N ALA A 171 -13.83 16.68 -10.23
CA ALA A 171 -15.25 16.97 -10.09
C ALA A 171 -15.56 18.28 -9.35
N ASP A 172 -14.67 18.71 -8.45
CA ASP A 172 -14.77 19.99 -7.74
C ASP A 172 -13.37 20.53 -7.41
N PRO A 173 -12.82 21.42 -8.26
CA PRO A 173 -11.48 21.96 -8.06
C PRO A 173 -11.29 22.80 -6.80
N ALA A 174 -12.36 23.15 -6.07
CA ALA A 174 -12.23 23.80 -4.77
C ALA A 174 -11.79 22.82 -3.66
N ILE A 175 -11.87 21.51 -3.93
CA ILE A 175 -11.39 20.45 -3.05
C ILE A 175 -9.93 20.15 -3.42
N VAL A 176 -9.03 20.68 -2.59
CA VAL A 176 -7.59 20.40 -2.64
C VAL A 176 -7.23 19.50 -1.47
N ASN A 177 -6.57 18.39 -1.77
CA ASN A 177 -5.98 17.47 -0.80
C ASN A 177 -4.49 17.24 -1.11
N LYS A 178 -3.84 16.38 -0.34
CA LYS A 178 -2.39 16.16 -0.41
C LYS A 178 -2.05 14.73 -0.80
N ARG A 179 -1.06 14.61 -1.68
CA ARG A 179 -0.25 13.41 -1.86
C ARG A 179 1.03 13.55 -1.06
N VAL A 180 1.32 12.56 -0.22
CA VAL A 180 2.44 12.58 0.73
C VAL A 180 3.34 11.38 0.47
N GLU A 181 4.64 11.64 0.31
CA GLU A 181 5.68 10.62 0.18
C GLU A 181 6.54 10.56 1.44
N ILE A 182 6.71 9.35 1.97
CA ILE A 182 7.51 9.07 3.16
C ILE A 182 8.58 8.06 2.80
N THR A 183 9.83 8.51 2.79
CA THR A 183 10.99 7.63 2.61
C THR A 183 11.32 6.94 3.94
N SER A 184 11.44 5.61 3.91
CA SER A 184 11.76 4.82 5.10
C SER A 184 13.14 5.16 5.65
N SER A 185 13.23 5.26 6.97
CA SER A 185 14.48 5.49 7.70
C SER A 185 15.35 4.23 7.82
N SER A 186 14.76 3.04 7.73
CA SER A 186 15.49 1.77 7.80
C SER A 186 15.98 1.30 6.43
N ASN A 187 15.30 1.70 5.35
CA ASN A 187 15.73 1.43 3.99
C ASN A 187 15.17 2.49 3.02
N ALA A 188 16.04 3.37 2.52
CA ALA A 188 15.66 4.49 1.67
C ALA A 188 15.08 4.08 0.30
N ASN A 189 15.23 2.81 -0.11
CA ASN A 189 14.64 2.29 -1.34
C ASN A 189 13.12 2.14 -1.25
N TYR A 190 12.53 2.21 -0.05
CA TYR A 190 11.09 2.08 0.17
C TYR A 190 10.48 3.44 0.47
N ILE A 191 9.54 3.85 -0.38
CA ILE A 191 8.82 5.11 -0.27
C ILE A 191 7.33 4.80 -0.22
N ALA A 192 6.68 5.10 0.91
CA ALA A 192 5.22 5.04 0.99
C ALA A 192 4.64 6.30 0.35
N VAL A 193 3.64 6.13 -0.50
CA VAL A 193 2.89 7.20 -1.14
C VAL A 193 1.44 7.11 -0.67
N LEU A 194 1.00 8.14 0.02
CA LEU A 194 -0.35 8.25 0.57
C LEU A 194 -1.10 9.34 -0.22
N PHE A 195 -2.27 9.03 -0.74
CA PHE A 195 -3.03 9.92 -1.61
C PHE A 195 -4.27 10.46 -0.91
N HIS A 196 -4.77 11.60 -1.39
CA HIS A 196 -6.03 12.19 -0.94
C HIS A 196 -6.10 12.47 0.56
N ILE A 197 -5.07 13.10 1.13
CA ILE A 197 -5.01 13.40 2.57
C ILE A 197 -5.34 14.87 2.85
N ASN A 198 -6.20 15.12 3.83
CA ASN A 198 -6.23 16.36 4.58
C ASN A 198 -5.14 16.33 5.66
N LEU A 199 -3.95 16.79 5.29
CA LEU A 199 -2.72 16.68 6.08
C LEU A 199 -2.71 17.68 7.25
N ASP A 200 -2.30 17.24 8.43
CA ASP A 200 -2.19 18.10 9.61
C ASP A 200 -1.19 19.25 9.41
N ASN A 201 -1.50 20.42 9.96
CA ASN A 201 -0.69 21.64 9.81
C ASN A 201 0.69 21.56 10.51
N ALA A 202 0.97 20.51 11.28
CA ALA A 202 2.31 20.24 11.80
C ALA A 202 3.32 19.89 10.69
N PHE A 203 2.85 19.39 9.56
CA PHE A 203 3.64 18.99 8.39
C PHE A 203 3.61 20.06 7.30
N PRO A 204 4.60 20.11 6.39
CA PRO A 204 4.52 20.99 5.23
C PRO A 204 3.29 20.64 4.39
N GLN A 205 2.54 21.65 3.98
CA GLN A 205 1.41 21.53 3.06
C GLN A 205 1.86 21.55 1.60
N ILE A 206 3.03 22.14 1.33
CA ILE A 206 3.78 22.04 0.08
C ILE A 206 5.24 21.75 0.42
N PHE A 207 5.78 20.67 -0.14
CA PHE A 207 7.19 20.34 -0.06
C PHE A 207 7.55 19.45 -1.25
N ASN A 208 8.06 20.01 -2.34
CA ASN A 208 8.20 19.24 -3.58
C ASN A 208 9.31 19.79 -4.46
N ASP A 209 10.09 18.88 -5.02
CA ASP A 209 11.19 19.16 -5.94
C ASP A 209 10.80 19.00 -7.43
N TYR A 210 9.57 18.58 -7.75
CA TYR A 210 9.18 18.45 -9.16
C TYR A 210 9.22 19.81 -9.86
N PRO A 211 9.86 19.90 -11.05
CA PRO A 211 9.79 21.09 -11.87
C PRO A 211 8.35 21.36 -12.33
N SER A 212 8.11 22.56 -12.86
CA SER A 212 6.88 22.80 -13.61
C SER A 212 6.91 21.94 -14.87
N ILE A 213 5.88 21.13 -15.05
CA ILE A 213 5.72 20.26 -16.22
C ILE A 213 4.63 20.87 -17.11
N PRO A 214 4.97 21.37 -18.30
CA PRO A 214 4.03 22.07 -19.18
C PRO A 214 2.73 21.30 -19.40
N GLY A 215 1.60 21.92 -19.06
CA GLY A 215 0.26 21.35 -19.25
C GLY A 215 -0.17 20.29 -18.22
N ILE A 216 0.72 19.86 -17.32
CA ILE A 216 0.41 18.85 -16.29
C ILE A 216 0.44 19.46 -14.90
N TRP A 217 1.53 20.13 -14.55
CA TRP A 217 1.84 20.51 -13.18
C TRP A 217 2.58 21.84 -13.14
N THR A 218 2.19 22.72 -12.23
CA THR A 218 2.95 23.95 -11.96
C THR A 218 3.67 23.78 -10.64
N HIS A 219 5.00 23.96 -10.63
CA HIS A 219 5.78 23.90 -9.41
C HIS A 219 5.29 24.94 -8.40
N GLN A 220 5.19 24.52 -7.15
CA GLN A 220 4.86 25.36 -6.00
C GLN A 220 6.08 25.37 -5.09
N ASN A 221 6.46 26.55 -4.61
CA ASN A 221 7.56 26.68 -3.67
C ASN A 221 7.22 25.96 -2.36
N ASP A 222 8.22 25.31 -1.76
CA ASP A 222 8.11 24.73 -0.43
C ASP A 222 7.61 25.74 0.61
N ASP A 223 6.83 25.24 1.57
CA ASP A 223 6.41 26.04 2.72
C ASP A 223 7.62 26.47 3.55
N GLU A 224 7.69 27.77 3.88
CA GLU A 224 8.77 28.33 4.69
C GLU A 224 8.75 27.85 6.16
N ALA A 225 7.59 27.40 6.64
CA ALA A 225 7.38 27.03 8.04
C ALA A 225 6.48 25.79 8.19
N TYR A 226 7.03 24.79 8.88
CA TYR A 226 6.35 23.59 9.35
C TYR A 226 7.04 23.11 10.64
N SER A 227 6.38 22.25 11.42
CA SER A 227 6.90 21.82 12.72
C SER A 227 7.75 20.56 12.63
N THR A 228 7.43 19.64 11.71
CA THR A 228 8.19 18.39 11.54
C THR A 228 8.09 17.84 10.12
N ARG A 229 9.05 16.98 9.78
CA ARG A 229 9.05 16.10 8.59
C ARG A 229 9.39 14.66 8.92
N THR A 230 9.98 14.41 10.09
CA THR A 230 10.24 13.04 10.54
C THR A 230 8.99 12.51 11.21
N VAL A 231 8.65 11.28 10.89
CA VAL A 231 7.50 10.56 11.42
C VAL A 231 7.96 9.24 12.01
N GLN A 232 7.31 8.84 13.08
CA GLN A 232 7.39 7.48 13.62
C GLN A 232 6.22 6.65 13.08
N ALA A 233 6.39 5.34 13.04
CA ALA A 233 5.31 4.43 12.72
C ALA A 233 4.12 4.68 13.66
N GLY A 234 2.92 4.88 13.08
CA GLY A 234 1.70 5.16 13.82
C GLY A 234 1.48 6.64 14.15
N ASP A 235 2.39 7.55 13.79
CA ASP A 235 2.13 8.99 13.91
C ASP A 235 0.89 9.37 13.09
N PHE A 236 -0.01 10.13 13.71
CA PHE A 236 -1.18 10.68 13.04
C PHE A 236 -0.74 11.77 12.05
N LEU A 237 -1.05 11.56 10.77
CA LEU A 237 -0.70 12.48 9.69
C LEU A 237 -1.85 13.44 9.38
N GLY A 238 -3.09 12.98 9.50
CA GLY A 238 -4.26 13.73 9.06
C GLY A 238 -5.41 12.79 8.79
N TYR A 239 -6.30 13.18 7.89
CA TYR A 239 -7.48 12.37 7.54
C TYR A 239 -7.54 12.10 6.05
N ALA A 240 -8.09 10.95 5.64
CA ALA A 240 -8.47 10.75 4.25
C ALA A 240 -9.54 11.76 3.86
N ASP A 241 -9.38 12.39 2.70
CA ASP A 241 -10.35 13.32 2.13
C ASP A 241 -11.40 12.56 1.32
N MET A 242 -12.50 12.22 2.00
CA MET A 242 -13.58 11.44 1.42
C MET A 242 -14.69 12.29 0.79
N ARG A 243 -14.54 13.63 0.75
CA ARG A 243 -15.55 14.52 0.17
C ARG A 243 -15.76 14.16 -1.30
N LEU A 244 -16.94 13.63 -1.65
CA LEU A 244 -17.27 13.14 -3.00
C LEU A 244 -16.39 11.95 -3.48
N SER A 245 -15.70 11.24 -2.58
CA SER A 245 -14.82 10.09 -2.91
C SER A 245 -15.44 8.75 -2.55
N ASN A 246 -15.06 7.66 -3.21
CA ASN A 246 -15.45 6.29 -2.79
C ASN A 246 -14.42 5.63 -1.87
N ASP A 247 -13.18 6.05 -1.99
CA ASP A 247 -12.00 5.45 -1.39
C ASP A 247 -10.85 6.47 -1.38
N PHE A 248 -9.75 6.06 -0.76
CA PHE A 248 -8.44 6.70 -0.82
C PHE A 248 -7.39 5.62 -1.06
N ASP A 249 -6.26 6.00 -1.65
CA ASP A 249 -5.24 5.05 -2.08
C ASP A 249 -3.89 5.19 -1.41
N VAL A 250 -3.17 4.07 -1.44
CA VAL A 250 -1.85 3.87 -0.87
C VAL A 250 -1.03 3.08 -1.87
N ALA A 251 0.21 3.51 -2.08
CA ALA A 251 1.21 2.76 -2.83
C ALA A 251 2.52 2.69 -2.05
N VAL A 252 3.34 1.69 -2.37
CA VAL A 252 4.75 1.67 -1.93
C VAL A 252 5.62 1.50 -3.15
N LEU A 253 6.48 2.48 -3.37
CA LEU A 253 7.52 2.43 -4.37
C LEU A 253 8.74 1.74 -3.79
N PHE A 254 9.29 0.80 -4.54
CA PHE A 254 10.56 0.16 -4.29
C PHE A 254 11.52 0.50 -5.42
N ASN A 255 12.51 1.35 -5.10
CA ASN A 255 13.58 1.74 -6.01
C ASN A 255 14.78 0.80 -5.78
N ASP A 256 14.91 -0.20 -6.64
CA ASP A 256 16.12 -1.01 -6.77
C ASP A 256 17.06 -0.33 -7.78
N THR A 257 18.37 -0.51 -7.61
CA THR A 257 19.39 -0.16 -8.60
C THR A 257 19.08 -0.60 -10.05
N ASP A 258 18.27 -1.65 -10.24
CA ASP A 258 17.96 -2.23 -11.55
C ASP A 258 16.53 -1.95 -12.08
N ASP A 259 15.54 -1.67 -11.22
CA ASP A 259 14.14 -1.40 -11.63
C ASP A 259 13.30 -0.72 -10.55
N ASP A 260 12.60 0.35 -10.94
CA ASP A 260 11.66 1.09 -10.09
C ASP A 260 10.27 0.45 -10.20
N ARG A 261 9.81 -0.18 -9.12
CA ARG A 261 8.54 -0.91 -9.14
C ARG A 261 7.72 -0.69 -7.89
N TRP A 262 6.42 -0.83 -8.06
CA TRP A 262 5.48 -0.76 -6.95
C TRP A 262 5.27 -2.14 -6.34
N ILE A 263 5.13 -2.17 -5.03
CA ILE A 263 4.87 -3.37 -4.25
C ILE A 263 3.68 -3.15 -3.31
N SER A 264 3.07 -4.25 -2.86
CA SER A 264 1.99 -4.14 -1.89
C SER A 264 2.55 -3.73 -0.52
N PRO A 265 1.93 -2.78 0.20
CA PRO A 265 2.24 -2.55 1.61
C PRO A 265 1.95 -3.80 2.45
N PHE A 266 1.06 -4.70 2.02
CA PHE A 266 0.82 -5.97 2.71
C PHE A 266 1.99 -6.95 2.57
N ASP A 267 2.82 -6.84 1.52
CA ASP A 267 4.05 -7.65 1.41
C ASP A 267 5.13 -7.17 2.40
N LEU A 268 4.93 -6.00 3.01
CA LEU A 268 5.84 -5.38 3.98
C LEU A 268 5.32 -5.42 5.42
N MET A 269 4.10 -5.93 5.66
CA MET A 269 3.53 -6.01 6.99
C MET A 269 3.94 -7.33 7.68
N PRO A 270 4.49 -7.30 8.90
CA PRO A 270 4.71 -8.52 9.67
C PRO A 270 3.37 -9.21 9.98
N ASP A 271 3.39 -10.54 10.16
CA ASP A 271 2.19 -11.34 10.49
C ASP A 271 1.45 -10.83 11.73
N SER A 272 2.17 -10.32 12.72
CA SER A 272 1.58 -9.74 13.92
C SER A 272 0.65 -8.56 13.61
N LEU A 273 1.02 -7.71 12.65
CA LEU A 273 0.21 -6.57 12.24
C LEU A 273 -0.89 -7.00 11.26
N PHE A 274 -0.57 -7.90 10.31
CA PHE A 274 -1.55 -8.38 9.34
C PHE A 274 -2.69 -9.20 9.97
N SER A 275 -2.45 -9.83 11.13
CA SER A 275 -3.47 -10.57 11.88
C SER A 275 -4.76 -9.78 12.16
N ALA A 276 -4.69 -8.44 12.19
CA ALA A 276 -5.88 -7.58 12.31
C ALA A 276 -6.78 -7.60 11.07
N TYR A 277 -6.23 -7.84 9.87
CA TYR A 277 -6.99 -8.06 8.64
C TYR A 277 -7.52 -9.49 8.54
N GLU A 278 -6.73 -10.49 8.96
CA GLU A 278 -7.15 -11.89 9.04
C GLU A 278 -8.35 -12.06 9.99
N ALA A 279 -8.33 -11.37 11.13
CA ALA A 279 -9.46 -11.30 12.05
C ALA A 279 -10.74 -10.76 11.40
N ARG A 280 -10.63 -10.09 10.24
CA ARG A 280 -11.75 -9.57 9.43
C ARG A 280 -12.05 -10.39 8.19
N GLY A 281 -11.45 -11.58 8.08
CA GLY A 281 -11.72 -12.53 7.01
C GLY A 281 -10.93 -12.29 5.73
N VAL A 282 -9.83 -11.52 5.80
CA VAL A 282 -8.92 -11.34 4.66
C VAL A 282 -7.75 -12.30 4.78
N ASP A 283 -7.51 -13.08 3.73
CA ASP A 283 -6.24 -13.81 3.55
C ASP A 283 -5.21 -12.89 2.90
N ARG A 284 -3.96 -12.89 3.39
CA ARG A 284 -2.86 -12.14 2.80
C ARG A 284 -2.65 -12.50 1.33
N ALA A 285 -2.77 -13.78 0.99
CA ALA A 285 -2.59 -14.26 -0.37
C ALA A 285 -3.61 -13.66 -1.36
N ASP A 286 -4.78 -13.24 -0.87
CA ASP A 286 -5.82 -12.63 -1.69
C ASP A 286 -5.64 -11.13 -1.90
N THR A 287 -4.75 -10.48 -1.13
CA THR A 287 -4.52 -9.03 -1.23
C THR A 287 -3.82 -8.61 -2.51
N SER A 288 -3.24 -9.53 -3.26
CA SER A 288 -2.55 -9.24 -4.52
C SER A 288 -3.03 -10.18 -5.62
N LEU A 289 -3.37 -9.63 -6.79
CA LEU A 289 -3.44 -10.46 -7.99
C LEU A 289 -2.05 -11.07 -8.25
N SER A 290 -1.94 -12.23 -8.89
CA SER A 290 -0.61 -12.78 -9.24
C SER A 290 -0.08 -12.16 -10.52
N LYS A 291 1.24 -12.12 -10.70
CA LYS A 291 1.89 -11.67 -11.95
C LYS A 291 1.38 -12.42 -13.16
N THR A 292 1.31 -13.75 -13.07
CA THR A 292 0.79 -14.60 -14.14
C THR A 292 -0.67 -14.28 -14.48
N TYR A 293 -1.51 -14.01 -13.47
CA TYR A 293 -2.89 -13.60 -13.71
C TYR A 293 -2.94 -12.29 -14.48
N ARG A 294 -2.23 -11.25 -14.04
CA ARG A 294 -2.24 -9.94 -14.70
C ARG A 294 -1.74 -9.97 -16.13
N GLN A 295 -0.68 -10.74 -16.41
CA GLN A 295 -0.17 -10.95 -17.76
C GLN A 295 -1.21 -11.65 -18.67
N SER A 296 -2.02 -12.54 -18.10
CA SER A 296 -3.07 -13.27 -18.84
C SER A 296 -4.37 -12.48 -18.98
N TYR A 297 -4.63 -11.54 -18.06
CA TYR A 297 -5.84 -10.73 -17.98
C TYR A 297 -5.49 -9.24 -17.77
N PRO A 298 -4.93 -8.55 -18.79
CA PRO A 298 -4.61 -7.13 -18.69
C PRO A 298 -5.84 -6.27 -18.38
N VAL A 299 -5.66 -5.23 -17.55
CA VAL A 299 -6.71 -4.26 -17.23
C VAL A 299 -7.06 -3.45 -18.49
N THR A 300 -8.35 -3.39 -18.80
CA THR A 300 -8.89 -2.62 -19.95
C THR A 300 -10.02 -1.68 -19.54
N TRP A 301 -10.29 -1.58 -18.23
CA TRP A 301 -11.45 -0.91 -17.62
C TRP A 301 -11.01 0.08 -16.54
N TRP A 302 -10.08 0.97 -16.87
CA TRP A 302 -9.49 1.93 -15.93
C TRP A 302 -10.51 2.83 -15.24
N GLY A 303 -10.29 3.09 -13.94
CA GLY A 303 -11.14 3.96 -13.12
C GLY A 303 -12.55 3.40 -12.85
N MET A 304 -12.79 2.15 -13.23
CA MET A 304 -14.07 1.47 -13.01
C MET A 304 -13.91 0.44 -11.90
N ARG A 305 -15.00 0.16 -11.19
CA ARG A 305 -15.03 -0.89 -10.17
C ARG A 305 -15.27 -2.25 -10.81
N ASN A 306 -14.45 -3.23 -10.45
CA ASN A 306 -14.70 -4.66 -10.61
C ASN A 306 -14.77 -5.29 -9.22
N ASP A 307 -15.91 -5.86 -8.84
CA ASP A 307 -16.11 -6.40 -7.50
C ASP A 307 -15.16 -7.56 -7.15
N ASP A 308 -14.65 -8.29 -8.14
CA ASP A 308 -13.70 -9.39 -7.92
C ASP A 308 -12.31 -8.90 -7.44
N ASP A 309 -12.03 -7.60 -7.59
CA ASP A 309 -10.80 -6.95 -7.14
C ASP A 309 -10.91 -6.35 -5.74
N TRP A 310 -12.01 -6.58 -5.01
CA TRP A 310 -12.22 -6.06 -3.66
C TRP A 310 -12.38 -7.17 -2.63
N LEU A 311 -11.84 -6.93 -1.44
CA LEU A 311 -11.93 -7.80 -0.28
C LEU A 311 -12.72 -7.09 0.80
N THR A 312 -13.86 -7.66 1.20
CA THR A 312 -14.68 -7.12 2.29
C THR A 312 -14.11 -7.48 3.65
N LEU A 313 -14.00 -6.47 4.52
CA LEU A 313 -13.64 -6.63 5.93
C LEU A 313 -14.90 -6.99 6.72
N ASN A 314 -15.18 -8.29 6.83
CA ASN A 314 -16.47 -8.83 7.28
C ASN A 314 -16.67 -8.84 8.80
N VAL A 315 -15.67 -8.39 9.58
CA VAL A 315 -15.71 -8.40 11.05
C VAL A 315 -15.29 -7.03 11.55
N VAL A 316 -16.20 -6.31 12.19
CA VAL A 316 -15.79 -5.34 13.21
C VAL A 316 -15.53 -6.21 14.43
N PRO A 317 -14.29 -6.34 14.95
CA PRO A 317 -14.09 -7.04 16.21
C PRO A 317 -15.00 -6.36 17.23
N GLU A 318 -15.95 -7.10 17.81
CA GLU A 318 -16.70 -6.62 18.97
C GLU A 318 -15.66 -6.02 19.92
N PRO A 319 -15.77 -4.72 20.30
CA PRO A 319 -14.74 -4.08 21.09
C PRO A 319 -14.53 -4.96 22.29
N ALA A 320 -13.35 -5.57 22.38
CA ALA A 320 -13.05 -6.58 23.38
C ALA A 320 -13.54 -6.02 24.70
N THR A 321 -14.59 -6.63 25.25
CA THR A 321 -15.26 -6.17 26.46
C THR A 321 -14.15 -5.97 27.47
N LEU A 322 -13.84 -4.71 27.73
CA LEU A 322 -12.70 -4.29 28.53
C LEU A 322 -12.89 -5.02 29.86
N TRP A 323 -12.10 -6.07 30.06
CA TRP A 323 -12.26 -6.95 31.19
C TRP A 323 -12.19 -6.07 32.44
N ALA A 324 -13.21 -6.23 33.28
CA ALA A 324 -13.39 -5.54 34.55
C ALA A 324 -12.28 -5.87 35.57
N TYR A 325 -11.03 -5.51 35.25
CA TYR A 325 -9.87 -5.65 36.14
C TYR A 325 -9.47 -4.32 36.81
N THR A 326 -10.29 -3.28 36.73
CA THR A 326 -10.03 -2.00 37.43
C THR A 326 -10.83 -1.80 38.71
N ILE A 327 -11.46 -2.84 39.29
CA ILE A 327 -12.14 -2.75 40.60
C ILE A 327 -11.71 -3.89 41.55
N ILE A 328 -10.41 -4.17 41.67
CA ILE A 328 -9.83 -4.79 42.89
C ILE A 328 -8.45 -4.15 43.15
N ALA A 329 -8.39 -2.83 43.29
CA ALA A 329 -7.19 -2.15 43.79
C ALA A 329 -7.49 -0.92 44.68
N ILE A 330 -8.76 -0.69 45.05
CA ILE A 330 -9.15 0.37 45.99
C ILE A 330 -10.05 -0.21 47.09
N MET A 331 -9.58 -1.25 47.80
CA MET A 331 -10.19 -1.66 49.08
C MET A 331 -9.19 -2.17 50.13
N VAL A 332 -7.89 -1.91 49.97
CA VAL A 332 -6.91 -2.13 51.06
C VAL A 332 -5.92 -0.97 51.07
N GLY A 333 -6.22 0.10 51.84
CA GLY A 333 -5.25 1.18 51.96
C GLY A 333 -5.73 2.53 52.51
N ARG A 334 -6.70 2.58 53.42
CA ARG A 334 -6.93 3.78 54.25
C ARG A 334 -6.90 3.42 55.73
N ARG A 335 -5.69 3.11 56.25
CA ARG A 335 -5.39 3.34 57.66
C ARG A 335 -4.95 4.80 57.82
N ARG A 336 -5.82 5.55 58.49
CA ARG A 336 -5.54 6.88 59.03
C ARG A 336 -4.43 6.80 60.08
N GLN A 337 -3.46 7.72 60.01
CA GLN A 337 -2.84 8.34 61.19
C GLN A 337 -2.56 9.83 60.85
N PRO A 338 -2.68 10.75 61.82
CA PRO A 338 -2.65 12.20 61.60
C PRO A 338 -1.26 12.80 61.87
N PHE A 339 -0.83 13.78 61.10
CA PHE A 339 0.25 14.70 61.47
C PHE A 339 -0.14 16.11 60.99
N ASN A 340 -0.58 17.00 61.88
CA ASN A 340 0.16 17.89 62.78
C ASN A 340 0.65 19.17 62.10
N ASN A 341 0.07 20.29 62.56
CA ASN A 341 0.42 21.66 62.26
C ASN A 341 1.85 21.97 62.70
N SER A 342 2.62 22.68 61.87
CA SER A 342 3.50 23.74 62.38
C SER A 342 3.76 24.80 61.33
N TRP A 343 3.34 26.00 61.72
CA TRP A 343 3.42 27.31 61.12
C TRP A 343 4.82 27.91 61.30
N SER A 344 5.42 28.38 60.21
CA SER A 344 6.36 29.53 60.15
C SER A 344 6.49 29.91 58.67
N GLY A 345 6.03 31.04 58.14
CA GLY A 345 6.08 32.38 58.69
C GLY A 345 7.37 33.07 58.24
N ASN A 346 7.44 33.59 57.01
CA ASN A 346 8.25 34.78 56.76
C ASN A 346 7.80 35.65 55.59
N ARG A 347 7.77 36.96 55.85
CA ARG A 347 7.33 38.06 55.00
C ARG A 347 8.49 38.63 54.17
N SER A 348 8.19 39.06 52.95
CA SER A 348 8.64 40.36 52.39
C SER A 348 7.68 40.69 51.23
N LYS A 349 6.79 41.69 51.30
CA LYS A 349 6.91 43.16 51.23
C LYS A 349 7.50 43.71 49.91
N GLY A 350 6.60 44.29 49.11
CA GLY A 350 6.83 45.43 48.21
C GLY A 350 6.52 45.13 46.74
N THR A 351 5.89 45.97 45.93
CA THR A 351 5.25 47.28 46.08
C THR A 351 4.38 47.50 44.84
N LEU A 352 3.17 48.02 45.02
CA LEU A 352 2.26 48.50 43.96
C LEU A 352 2.81 49.79 43.31
N VAL A 353 2.73 49.90 41.98
CA VAL A 353 2.67 51.21 41.30
C VAL A 353 1.58 51.17 40.22
N ARG A 354 0.64 52.12 40.31
CA ARG A 354 -0.44 52.43 39.37
C ARG A 354 -0.02 53.53 38.39
N GLY A 355 -0.32 53.35 37.09
CA GLY A 355 -0.73 54.32 36.05
C GLY A 355 0.06 55.62 35.82
N PRO A 356 -0.30 56.50 34.85
CA PRO A 356 -1.51 56.50 34.00
C PRO A 356 -1.32 56.93 32.51
N ALA A 357 -2.45 56.89 31.77
CA ALA A 357 -2.97 57.82 30.75
C ALA A 357 -2.36 57.97 29.31
N ALA A 358 -3.19 57.59 28.33
CA ALA A 358 -3.77 58.35 27.19
C ALA A 358 -3.02 59.48 26.45
N ILE A 359 -3.13 59.48 25.11
CA ILE A 359 -3.32 60.58 24.10
C ILE A 359 -3.29 59.87 22.71
N ASP A 360 -4.35 59.76 21.91
CA ASP A 360 -5.12 60.70 21.07
C ASP A 360 -4.46 61.17 19.74
N LYS A 361 -5.25 61.01 18.66
CA LYS A 361 -5.35 61.76 17.38
C LYS A 361 -4.54 61.41 16.10
N LYS A 362 -5.36 61.26 15.04
CA LYS A 362 -5.23 61.69 13.62
C LYS A 362 -4.25 60.89 12.76
N GLY A 363 -4.56 60.46 11.54
CA GLY A 363 -5.55 60.89 10.55
C GLY A 363 -4.83 60.89 9.19
N GLY A 364 -5.45 60.41 8.11
CA GLY A 364 -4.80 60.47 6.78
C GLY A 364 -5.41 59.55 5.73
N THR A 365 -6.36 60.11 4.99
CA THR A 365 -6.94 59.64 3.72
C THR A 365 -5.96 59.65 2.53
N SER A 366 -6.38 58.95 1.45
CA SER A 366 -6.04 59.09 0.01
C SER A 366 -5.12 58.00 -0.55
N ASN A 367 -5.22 57.52 -1.80
CA ASN A 367 -6.20 57.49 -2.88
C ASN A 367 -5.55 56.63 -3.99
N ILE A 368 -6.36 55.88 -4.73
CA ILE A 368 -6.30 55.72 -6.21
C ILE A 368 -4.94 55.39 -6.84
N THR A 369 -4.77 54.15 -7.31
CA THR A 369 -4.73 53.81 -8.75
C THR A 369 -5.03 52.34 -8.96
#